data_AF-A0A7W6L5D7-F1
#
_entry.id   AF-A0A7W6L5D7-F1
#
_cell.length_a   1.000
_cell.length_b   1.000
_cell.length_c   1.000
_cell.angle_alpha   90.00
_cell.angle_beta   90.00
_cell.angle_gamma   90.00
#
_symmetry.space_group_name_H-M   'P 1'
#
loop_
_entity.id
_entity.type
_entity.pdbx_description
1 polymer ?
#
loop_
_entity_poly.entity_id
_entity_poly.type
_entity_poly.pdbx_seq_one_letter_code
_entity_poly.pdbx_strand_id
1 'polypeptide(L)'
;MKVAASTSAAQACPVEYVYILGSQIPDDTITTRLVSLYTDGATPRLYTGIANQESNYRQFTQITKYGHAGLWPTESYDGGSHVGLMQVATSGSTITGSQGVFNAWSWIENTASADTLFREKMRTAVRLYRRMRTAAPGIRELTGVELESMAITLYGPGAASGLENQYYRAVNNDGSWNWVVNTQNNPTGVNYTNEVRSKIQ
;
A
#
# COMPACT_ATOMS: atom_id res chain seq x y z
N MET A 1 43.70 -46.05 14.87
CA MET A 1 42.27 -46.38 14.79
C MET A 1 41.49 -45.23 15.42
N LYS A 2 40.68 -44.56 14.61
CA LYS A 2 39.74 -43.42 14.81
C LYS A 2 39.80 -42.59 16.10
N VAL A 3 40.28 -41.36 15.95
CA VAL A 3 39.89 -40.19 16.76
C VAL A 3 38.43 -39.88 16.42
N ALA A 4 37.54 -39.91 17.41
CA ALA A 4 36.16 -39.46 17.23
C ALA A 4 36.14 -37.93 17.27
N ALA A 5 35.89 -37.30 16.12
CA ALA A 5 35.54 -35.90 16.05
C ALA A 5 34.15 -35.72 16.67
N SER A 6 34.05 -35.03 17.81
CA SER A 6 32.79 -34.51 18.30
C SER A 6 32.43 -33.29 17.46
N THR A 7 31.58 -33.47 16.45
CA THR A 7 30.87 -32.38 15.78
C THR A 7 30.02 -31.66 16.82
N SER A 8 30.37 -30.43 17.18
CA SER A 8 29.44 -29.55 17.87
C SER A 8 28.30 -29.26 16.90
N ALA A 9 27.13 -29.86 17.14
CA ALA A 9 25.91 -29.42 16.50
C ALA A 9 25.76 -27.93 16.81
N ALA A 10 25.71 -27.09 15.77
CA ALA A 10 25.31 -25.71 15.92
C ALA A 10 23.97 -25.72 16.66
N GLN A 11 23.95 -25.13 17.86
CA GLN A 11 22.74 -24.98 18.64
C GLN A 11 21.78 -24.14 17.78
N ALA A 12 20.78 -24.80 17.19
CA ALA A 12 19.72 -24.11 16.48
C ALA A 12 19.11 -23.12 17.48
N CYS A 13 19.23 -21.82 17.20
CA CYS A 13 18.39 -20.85 17.89
C CYS A 13 16.95 -21.33 17.71
N PRO A 14 16.19 -21.57 18.79
CA PRO A 14 14.76 -21.76 18.63
C PRO A 14 14.24 -20.51 17.94
N VAL A 15 13.67 -20.67 16.74
CA VAL A 15 12.89 -19.61 16.11
C VAL A 15 11.67 -19.45 17.00
N GLU A 16 11.74 -18.51 17.92
CA GLU A 16 10.62 -18.18 18.80
C GLU A 16 9.58 -17.49 17.93
N TYR A 17 8.59 -18.26 17.46
CA TYR A 17 7.47 -17.69 16.73
C TYR A 17 6.66 -16.83 17.70
N VAL A 18 6.81 -15.51 17.62
CA VAL A 18 5.98 -14.56 18.36
C VAL A 18 4.63 -14.46 17.65
N TYR A 19 3.62 -15.12 18.21
CA TYR A 19 2.25 -15.03 17.76
C TYR A 19 1.55 -13.87 18.47
N ILE A 20 0.93 -12.97 17.71
CA ILE A 20 0.10 -11.90 18.28
C ILE A 20 -1.34 -12.41 18.37
N LEU A 21 -1.90 -12.35 19.58
CA LEU A 21 -3.33 -12.48 19.81
C LEU A 21 -3.98 -11.17 19.34
N GLY A 22 -4.38 -11.10 18.07
CA GLY A 22 -4.90 -9.86 17.51
C GLY A 22 -6.30 -9.55 18.06
N SER A 23 -6.47 -8.35 18.59
CA SER A 23 -7.77 -7.71 18.79
C SER A 23 -8.07 -6.80 17.59
N GLN A 24 -9.34 -6.55 17.30
CA GLN A 24 -9.71 -5.46 16.39
C GLN A 24 -9.11 -4.14 16.90
N ILE A 25 -8.53 -3.34 16.01
CA ILE A 25 -8.11 -1.98 16.35
C ILE A 25 -9.39 -1.14 16.42
N PRO A 26 -9.66 -0.42 17.52
CA PRO A 26 -10.85 0.43 17.59
C PRO A 26 -10.89 1.44 16.45
N ASP A 27 -12.02 1.55 15.76
CA ASP A 27 -12.18 2.34 14.52
C ASP A 27 -11.79 3.82 14.72
N ASP A 28 -12.12 4.41 15.88
CA ASP A 28 -11.73 5.78 16.23
C ASP A 28 -10.21 5.93 16.40
N THR A 29 -9.56 4.93 16.98
CA THR A 29 -8.11 4.93 17.22
C THR A 29 -7.36 4.84 15.90
N ILE A 30 -7.76 3.91 15.01
CA ILE A 30 -7.11 3.79 13.71
C ILE A 30 -7.40 5.00 12.83
N THR A 31 -8.64 5.50 12.81
CA THR A 31 -9.01 6.68 12.01
C THR A 31 -8.20 7.91 12.43
N THR A 32 -8.08 8.17 13.73
CA THR A 32 -7.26 9.28 14.26
C THR A 32 -5.81 9.17 13.81
N ARG A 33 -5.25 7.96 13.88
CA ARG A 33 -3.87 7.71 13.42
C ARG A 33 -3.74 7.99 11.92
N LEU A 34 -4.61 7.43 11.08
CA LEU A 34 -4.54 7.57 9.62
C LEU A 34 -4.68 9.04 9.18
N VAL A 35 -5.55 9.80 9.83
CA VAL A 35 -5.69 11.24 9.58
C VAL A 35 -4.43 12.00 10.01
N SER A 36 -3.85 11.69 11.17
CA SER A 36 -2.63 12.36 11.65
C SER A 36 -1.38 12.09 10.79
N LEU A 37 -1.37 11.02 9.98
CA LEU A 37 -0.28 10.70 9.06
C LEU A 37 -0.33 11.53 7.77
N TYR A 38 -1.52 11.95 7.34
CA TYR A 38 -1.76 12.55 6.03
C TYR A 38 -2.22 14.01 6.12
N THR A 39 -1.53 14.80 6.94
CA THR A 39 -1.93 16.17 7.29
C THR A 39 -1.73 17.21 6.18
N ASP A 40 -0.86 16.92 5.22
CA ASP A 40 -0.49 17.81 4.09
C ASP A 40 -1.15 17.39 2.76
N GLY A 41 -2.00 16.37 2.78
CA GLY A 41 -2.74 15.88 1.62
C GLY A 41 -3.89 16.79 1.20
N ALA A 42 -4.29 16.69 -0.07
CA ALA A 42 -5.49 17.37 -0.59
C ALA A 42 -6.78 16.69 -0.10
N THR A 43 -6.73 15.39 0.23
CA THR A 43 -7.82 14.64 0.83
C THR A 43 -7.43 14.20 2.26
N PRO A 44 -7.79 14.95 3.33
CA PRO A 44 -7.29 14.71 4.70
C PRO A 44 -7.53 13.31 5.27
N ARG A 45 -8.57 12.61 4.80
CA ARG A 45 -8.93 11.26 5.27
C ARG A 45 -8.57 10.18 4.27
N LEU A 46 -7.70 10.44 3.29
CA LEU A 46 -7.41 9.50 2.20
C LEU A 46 -6.99 8.11 2.68
N TYR A 47 -6.14 8.04 3.70
CA TYR A 47 -5.66 6.77 4.25
C TYR A 47 -6.76 5.91 4.87
N THR A 48 -7.89 6.51 5.28
CA THR A 48 -9.08 5.74 5.73
C THR A 48 -9.62 4.88 4.59
N GLY A 49 -9.75 5.45 3.39
CA GLY A 49 -10.20 4.72 2.20
C GLY A 49 -9.25 3.61 1.80
N ILE A 50 -7.93 3.86 1.85
CA ILE A 50 -6.91 2.84 1.53
C ILE A 50 -6.98 1.71 2.55
N ALA A 51 -6.89 2.00 3.85
CA ALA A 51 -6.90 0.96 4.88
C ALA A 51 -8.22 0.17 4.93
N ASN A 52 -9.35 0.81 4.59
CA ASN A 52 -10.63 0.12 4.47
C ASN A 52 -10.68 -0.79 3.22
N GLN A 53 -10.19 -0.31 2.07
CA GLN A 53 -10.08 -1.13 0.87
C GLN A 53 -9.17 -2.34 1.07
N GLU A 54 -8.01 -2.12 1.67
CA GLU A 54 -6.96 -3.14 1.79
C GLU A 54 -7.29 -4.23 2.83
N SER A 55 -7.97 -3.86 3.91
CA SER A 55 -8.16 -4.80 5.02
C SER A 55 -9.44 -4.61 5.83
N ASN A 56 -10.29 -3.63 5.48
CA ASN A 56 -11.42 -3.22 6.31
C ASN A 56 -10.98 -2.90 7.76
N TYR A 57 -9.88 -2.16 7.89
CA TYR A 57 -9.22 -1.82 9.16
C TYR A 57 -8.69 -3.02 9.98
N ARG A 58 -8.38 -4.15 9.33
CA ARG A 58 -7.88 -5.35 10.00
C ARG A 58 -6.39 -5.55 9.78
N GLN A 59 -5.63 -5.52 10.88
CA GLN A 59 -4.23 -5.94 10.83
C GLN A 59 -4.09 -7.45 10.60
N PHE A 60 -4.99 -8.25 11.17
CA PHE A 60 -4.94 -9.71 11.15
C PHE A 60 -6.25 -10.34 10.67
N THR A 61 -6.16 -11.52 10.08
CA THR A 61 -7.33 -12.36 9.72
C THR A 61 -7.63 -13.36 10.84
N GLN A 62 -8.84 -13.93 10.84
CA GLN A 62 -9.22 -15.02 11.75
C GLN A 62 -8.61 -16.38 11.37
N ILE A 63 -7.70 -16.42 10.38
CA ILE A 63 -7.10 -17.66 9.91
C ILE A 63 -5.95 -18.04 10.83
N THR A 64 -6.17 -19.09 11.63
CA THR A 64 -5.11 -19.82 12.29
C THR A 64 -4.41 -20.72 11.28
N LYS A 65 -3.23 -20.32 10.80
CA LYS A 65 -2.36 -21.21 10.03
C LYS A 65 -1.54 -22.09 10.98
N TYR A 66 -1.24 -23.31 10.56
CA TYR A 66 -0.34 -24.24 11.27
C TYR A 66 -0.82 -24.75 12.64
N GLY A 67 -2.11 -24.69 12.95
CA GLY A 67 -2.67 -25.28 14.18
C GLY A 67 -2.27 -24.55 15.47
N HIS A 68 -1.77 -23.32 15.37
CA HIS A 68 -1.43 -22.46 16.51
C HIS A 68 -2.50 -21.38 16.73
N ALA A 69 -2.69 -20.95 17.98
CA ALA A 69 -3.70 -19.96 18.39
C ALA A 69 -3.35 -18.49 18.03
N GLY A 70 -2.37 -18.27 17.14
CA GLY A 70 -1.96 -16.94 16.70
C GLY A 70 -2.78 -16.44 15.51
N LEU A 71 -3.06 -15.13 15.47
CA LEU A 71 -3.63 -14.51 14.27
C LEU A 71 -2.53 -14.17 13.26
N TRP A 72 -2.85 -14.33 11.98
CA TRP A 72 -1.92 -14.05 10.88
C TRP A 72 -2.24 -12.71 10.24
N PRO A 73 -1.23 -11.87 9.90
CA PRO A 73 -1.47 -10.61 9.21
C PRO A 73 -2.24 -10.83 7.90
N THR A 74 -3.10 -9.88 7.54
CA THR A 74 -3.88 -9.97 6.30
C THR A 74 -2.94 -10.03 5.09
N GLU A 75 -2.92 -11.14 4.36
CA GLU A 75 -2.10 -11.33 3.16
C GLU A 75 -2.80 -10.85 1.90
N SER A 76 -2.03 -10.35 0.95
CA SER A 76 -2.46 -10.18 -0.43
C SER A 76 -2.82 -11.52 -1.09
N TYR A 77 -3.70 -11.46 -2.10
CA TYR A 77 -4.27 -12.62 -2.80
C TYR A 77 -3.24 -13.52 -3.51
N ASP A 78 -2.03 -13.01 -3.76
CA ASP A 78 -0.94 -13.68 -4.48
C ASP A 78 -0.02 -14.51 -3.58
N GLY A 79 -0.44 -14.78 -2.34
CA GLY A 79 0.31 -15.59 -1.39
C GLY A 79 1.23 -14.78 -0.48
N GLY A 80 0.93 -13.50 -0.23
CA GLY A 80 1.62 -12.69 0.78
C GLY A 80 2.82 -11.90 0.26
N SER A 81 2.78 -11.43 -0.99
CA SER A 81 3.75 -10.40 -1.43
C SER A 81 3.57 -9.08 -0.66
N HIS A 82 2.38 -8.84 -0.10
CA HIS A 82 2.05 -7.73 0.78
C HIS A 82 1.24 -8.23 1.97
N VAL A 83 1.35 -7.51 3.10
CA VAL A 83 0.73 -7.90 4.36
C VAL A 83 0.29 -6.71 5.22
N GLY A 84 -0.72 -6.96 6.06
CA GLY A 84 -1.16 -6.07 7.12
C GLY A 84 -2.19 -5.03 6.67
N LEU A 85 -2.51 -4.11 7.59
CA LEU A 85 -3.63 -3.17 7.47
C LEU A 85 -3.69 -2.41 6.13
N MET A 86 -2.53 -1.95 5.64
CA MET A 86 -2.41 -1.19 4.41
C MET A 86 -1.63 -1.94 3.32
N GLN A 87 -1.45 -3.26 3.43
CA GLN A 87 -0.75 -4.08 2.43
C GLN A 87 0.65 -3.53 2.07
N VAL A 88 1.56 -3.53 3.04
CA VAL A 88 2.97 -3.17 2.80
C VAL A 88 3.73 -4.40 2.30
N ALA A 89 4.64 -4.22 1.35
CA ALA A 89 5.39 -5.31 0.72
C ALA A 89 6.21 -6.12 1.73
N THR A 90 6.26 -7.45 1.55
CA THR A 90 7.08 -8.39 2.34
C THR A 90 8.51 -8.51 1.85
N SER A 91 8.90 -7.78 0.79
CA SER A 91 10.25 -7.74 0.23
C SER A 91 10.72 -6.29 -0.01
N GLY A 92 12.04 -6.02 0.06
CA GLY A 92 12.63 -4.68 -0.10
C GLY A 92 13.13 -4.01 1.19
N SER A 93 13.51 -2.72 1.11
CA SER A 93 14.02 -1.94 2.25
C SER A 93 12.95 -1.58 3.30
N THR A 94 11.68 -1.86 3.00
CA THR A 94 10.50 -1.61 3.84
C THR A 94 10.09 -2.78 4.72
N ILE A 95 10.87 -3.88 4.76
CA ILE A 95 10.54 -5.07 5.56
C ILE A 95 10.81 -4.87 7.05
N THR A 96 11.87 -4.14 7.38
CA THR A 96 12.42 -4.14 8.74
C THR A 96 11.83 -3.00 9.56
N GLY A 97 10.92 -3.33 10.47
CA GLY A 97 10.54 -2.42 11.55
C GLY A 97 11.72 -2.10 12.46
N SER A 98 11.50 -1.21 13.41
CA SER A 98 12.55 -0.68 14.31
C SER A 98 13.27 -1.75 15.16
N GLN A 99 12.75 -2.98 15.17
CA GLN A 99 13.19 -4.10 15.99
C GLN A 99 13.49 -5.40 15.21
N GLY A 100 13.61 -5.35 13.87
CA GLY A 100 13.81 -6.58 13.08
C GLY A 100 12.54 -7.43 12.92
N VAL A 101 11.40 -6.92 13.38
CA VAL A 101 10.08 -7.51 13.18
C VAL A 101 9.48 -6.94 11.90
N PHE A 102 8.78 -7.77 11.13
CA PHE A 102 8.04 -7.33 9.97
C PHE A 102 7.03 -6.23 10.34
N ASN A 103 7.01 -5.13 9.59
CA ASN A 103 6.09 -4.00 9.76
C ASN A 103 4.59 -4.39 9.80
N ALA A 104 4.23 -5.60 9.37
CA ALA A 104 2.86 -6.11 9.40
C ALA A 104 2.45 -6.80 10.71
N TRP A 105 3.27 -6.76 11.75
CA TRP A 105 2.88 -7.23 13.08
C TRP A 105 2.55 -6.08 14.03
N SER A 106 2.92 -4.84 13.66
CA SER A 106 2.54 -3.61 14.34
C SER A 106 1.76 -2.71 13.39
N TRP A 107 0.47 -2.48 13.64
CA TRP A 107 -0.33 -1.59 12.79
C TRP A 107 0.18 -0.14 12.79
N ILE A 108 0.90 0.27 13.84
CA ILE A 108 1.55 1.58 13.92
C ILE A 108 2.72 1.66 12.93
N GLU A 109 3.57 0.64 12.87
CA GLU A 109 4.68 0.56 11.91
C GLU A 109 4.17 0.31 10.48
N ASN A 110 3.11 -0.49 10.32
CA ASN A 110 2.44 -0.73 9.04
C ASN A 110 1.94 0.59 8.43
N THR A 111 1.20 1.38 9.20
CA THR A 111 0.67 2.68 8.74
C THR A 111 1.78 3.70 8.45
N ALA A 112 2.86 3.73 9.23
CA ALA A 112 4.01 4.60 8.96
C ALA A 112 4.75 4.20 7.66
N SER A 113 4.89 2.90 7.42
CA SER A 113 5.52 2.37 6.20
C SER A 113 4.64 2.62 4.97
N ALA A 114 3.32 2.46 5.12
CA ALA A 114 2.35 2.78 4.08
C ALA A 114 2.35 4.27 3.74
N ASP A 115 2.49 5.16 4.73
CA ASP A 115 2.66 6.60 4.47
C ASP A 115 3.91 6.88 3.61
N THR A 116 5.04 6.29 3.98
CA THR A 116 6.29 6.42 3.21
C THR A 116 6.10 5.94 1.77
N LEU A 117 5.51 4.75 1.59
CA LEU A 117 5.22 4.17 0.28
C LEU A 117 4.29 5.07 -0.54
N PHE A 118 3.18 5.52 0.05
CA PHE A 118 2.21 6.36 -0.66
C PHE A 118 2.82 7.70 -1.07
N ARG A 119 3.68 8.30 -0.23
CA ARG A 119 4.43 9.53 -0.58
C ARG A 119 5.39 9.29 -1.76
N GLU A 120 5.98 8.12 -1.90
CA GLU A 120 6.74 7.75 -3.11
C GLU A 120 5.84 7.61 -4.35
N LYS A 121 4.63 7.05 -4.19
CA LYS A 121 3.64 6.99 -5.27
C LYS A 121 3.19 8.39 -5.69
N MET A 122 2.99 9.31 -4.75
CA MET A 122 2.71 10.72 -5.04
C MET A 122 3.84 11.38 -5.85
N ARG A 123 5.12 11.18 -5.47
CA ARG A 123 6.25 11.70 -6.27
C ARG A 123 6.26 11.13 -7.69
N THR A 124 5.96 9.84 -7.83
CA THR A 124 5.86 9.19 -9.14
C THR A 124 4.70 9.73 -9.95
N ALA A 125 3.52 9.89 -9.36
CA ALA A 125 2.34 10.47 -10.01
C ALA A 125 2.63 11.88 -10.53
N VAL A 126 3.24 12.74 -9.71
CA VAL A 126 3.64 14.11 -10.11
C VAL A 126 4.64 14.08 -11.28
N ARG A 127 5.63 13.18 -11.25
CA ARG A 127 6.60 13.03 -12.34
C ARG A 127 5.90 12.63 -13.66
N LEU A 128 5.00 11.66 -13.62
CA LEU A 128 4.28 11.18 -14.80
C LEU A 128 3.30 12.24 -15.33
N TYR A 129 2.58 12.91 -14.44
CA TYR A 129 1.74 14.08 -14.74
C TYR A 129 2.51 15.15 -15.52
N ARG A 130 3.70 15.56 -15.02
CA ARG A 130 4.53 16.58 -15.70
C ARG A 130 4.92 16.14 -17.11
N ARG A 131 5.30 14.88 -17.30
CA ARG A 131 5.62 14.33 -18.64
C ARG A 131 4.41 14.37 -19.58
N MET A 132 3.23 14.00 -19.09
CA MET A 132 2.00 14.08 -19.87
C MET A 132 1.64 15.51 -20.26
N ARG A 133 1.81 16.48 -19.35
CA ARG A 133 1.60 17.91 -19.66
C ARG A 133 2.58 18.45 -20.69
N THR A 134 3.86 18.07 -20.62
CA THR A 134 4.84 18.47 -21.64
C THR A 134 4.43 18.01 -23.04
N ALA A 135 3.79 16.84 -23.15
CA ALA A 135 3.28 16.31 -24.41
C ALA A 135 1.91 16.87 -24.84
N ALA A 136 1.22 17.60 -23.95
CA ALA A 136 -0.13 18.13 -24.16
C ALA A 136 -0.20 19.65 -23.89
N PRO A 137 0.30 20.50 -24.82
CA PRO A 137 0.33 21.95 -24.63
C PRO A 137 -1.06 22.53 -24.34
N GLY A 138 -1.15 23.43 -23.36
CA GLY A 138 -2.41 24.10 -23.01
C GLY A 138 -3.37 23.26 -22.17
N ILE A 139 -3.07 21.99 -21.87
CA ILE A 139 -3.89 21.20 -20.93
C ILE A 139 -3.85 21.84 -19.54
N ARG A 140 -5.01 21.88 -18.88
CA ARG A 140 -5.13 22.38 -17.50
C ARG A 140 -4.27 21.59 -16.51
N GLU A 141 -3.98 22.20 -15.38
CA GLU A 141 -3.33 21.51 -14.27
C GLU A 141 -4.29 20.50 -13.62
N LEU A 142 -3.74 19.40 -13.12
CA LEU A 142 -4.47 18.51 -12.22
C LEU A 142 -4.46 19.11 -10.82
N THR A 143 -5.60 19.03 -10.14
CA THR A 143 -5.72 19.40 -8.72
C THR A 143 -4.97 18.42 -7.83
N GLY A 144 -4.75 18.77 -6.56
CA GLY A 144 -4.16 17.85 -5.58
C GLY A 144 -4.93 16.54 -5.46
N VAL A 145 -6.27 16.61 -5.44
CA VAL A 145 -7.16 15.43 -5.40
C VAL A 145 -6.99 14.56 -6.64
N GLU A 146 -6.83 15.16 -7.82
CA GLU A 146 -6.62 14.40 -9.05
C GLU A 146 -5.23 13.72 -9.10
N LEU A 147 -4.20 14.38 -8.56
CA LEU A 147 -2.86 13.78 -8.40
C LEU A 147 -2.87 12.62 -7.40
N GLU A 148 -3.63 12.74 -6.31
CA GLU A 148 -3.85 11.63 -5.37
C GLU A 148 -4.50 10.43 -6.06
N SER A 149 -5.48 10.63 -6.94
CA SER A 149 -6.08 9.52 -7.72
C SER A 149 -5.05 8.78 -8.57
N MET A 150 -4.11 9.51 -9.19
CA MET A 150 -2.99 8.89 -9.91
C MET A 150 -2.07 8.10 -8.96
N ALA A 151 -1.80 8.62 -7.76
CA ALA A 151 -0.96 7.93 -6.78
C ALA A 151 -1.63 6.66 -6.21
N ILE A 152 -2.95 6.68 -5.98
CA ILE A 152 -3.72 5.49 -5.56
C ILE A 152 -3.66 4.41 -6.63
N THR A 153 -3.78 4.77 -7.92
CA THR A 153 -3.61 3.82 -9.02
C THR A 153 -2.22 3.16 -9.03
N LEU A 154 -1.17 3.88 -8.60
CA LEU A 154 0.20 3.35 -8.47
C LEU A 154 0.44 2.55 -7.17
N TYR A 155 -0.52 2.60 -6.24
CA TYR A 155 -0.51 1.87 -4.97
C TYR A 155 -1.09 0.48 -5.12
N GLY A 156 -2.25 0.37 -5.78
CA GLY A 156 -3.04 -0.85 -5.85
C GLY A 156 -2.87 -1.72 -7.10
N PRO A 157 -3.80 -2.65 -7.35
CA PRO A 157 -3.80 -3.50 -8.53
C PRO A 157 -3.90 -2.67 -9.82
N GLY A 158 -3.14 -3.06 -10.84
CA GLY A 158 -3.01 -2.27 -12.08
C GLY A 158 -1.95 -1.17 -12.00
N ALA A 159 -1.16 -1.10 -10.92
CA ALA A 159 -0.03 -0.20 -10.82
C ALA A 159 1.01 -0.49 -11.90
N ALA A 160 1.24 0.50 -12.77
CA ALA A 160 2.32 0.49 -13.75
C ALA A 160 2.84 1.91 -13.97
N SER A 161 4.14 2.05 -14.27
CA SER A 161 4.81 3.35 -14.39
C SER A 161 4.72 3.98 -15.79
N GLY A 162 4.15 3.27 -16.77
CA GLY A 162 3.90 3.80 -18.12
C GLY A 162 2.83 4.90 -18.12
N LEU A 163 2.98 5.91 -18.98
CA LEU A 163 2.08 7.07 -19.03
C LEU A 163 0.65 6.66 -19.40
N GLU A 164 0.54 5.64 -20.26
CA GLU A 164 -0.70 5.04 -20.72
C GLU A 164 -1.45 4.25 -19.66
N ASN A 165 -0.85 4.00 -18.49
CA ASN A 165 -1.44 3.21 -17.40
C ASN A 165 -1.93 4.07 -16.23
N GLN A 166 -1.82 5.40 -16.31
CA GLN A 166 -2.19 6.27 -15.20
C GLN A 166 -3.70 6.48 -15.11
N TYR A 167 -4.21 6.87 -13.94
CA TYR A 167 -5.63 7.15 -13.71
C TYR A 167 -6.22 8.16 -14.69
N TYR A 168 -5.47 9.24 -14.97
CA TYR A 168 -5.79 10.22 -16.00
C TYR A 168 -4.90 10.05 -17.21
N ARG A 169 -5.46 10.24 -18.40
CA ARG A 169 -4.72 10.39 -19.65
C ARG A 169 -5.10 11.69 -20.35
N ALA A 170 -4.15 12.29 -21.05
CA ALA A 170 -4.41 13.45 -21.88
C ALA A 170 -4.96 13.00 -23.25
N VAL A 171 -6.06 13.61 -23.69
CA VAL A 171 -6.68 13.36 -25.00
C VAL A 171 -6.88 14.70 -25.70
N ASN A 172 -6.56 14.75 -26.99
CA ASN A 172 -6.83 15.90 -27.83
C ASN A 172 -8.20 15.71 -28.51
N ASN A 173 -9.16 16.58 -28.17
CA ASN A 173 -10.46 16.64 -28.81
C ASN A 173 -10.49 17.93 -29.64
N ASP A 174 -10.46 17.79 -30.96
CA ASP A 174 -10.60 18.90 -31.92
C ASP A 174 -9.65 20.08 -31.67
N GLY A 175 -8.38 19.78 -31.37
CA GLY A 175 -7.33 20.77 -31.14
C GLY A 175 -7.18 21.20 -29.69
N SER A 176 -8.02 20.74 -28.76
CA SER A 176 -7.95 21.06 -27.34
C SER A 176 -7.61 19.83 -26.48
N TRP A 177 -6.58 19.95 -25.66
CA TRP A 177 -6.15 18.90 -24.74
C TRP A 177 -6.98 18.87 -23.46
N ASN A 178 -7.47 17.70 -23.09
CA ASN A 178 -8.28 17.47 -21.91
C ASN A 178 -7.83 16.22 -21.15
N TRP A 179 -8.05 16.21 -19.83
CA TRP A 179 -7.86 15.03 -19.01
C TRP A 179 -9.12 14.17 -19.06
N VAL A 180 -8.95 12.87 -19.27
CA VAL A 180 -10.03 11.89 -19.14
C VAL A 180 -9.57 10.75 -18.23
N VAL A 181 -10.52 10.15 -17.52
CA VAL A 181 -10.26 8.95 -16.72
C VAL A 181 -9.94 7.79 -17.67
N ASN A 182 -8.89 7.05 -17.37
CA ASN A 182 -8.30 6.05 -18.24
C ASN A 182 -8.90 4.65 -18.05
N THR A 183 -10.23 4.55 -18.16
CA THR A 183 -10.95 3.27 -18.09
C THR A 183 -10.59 2.32 -19.24
N GLN A 184 -10.01 2.83 -20.33
CA GLN A 184 -9.66 2.04 -21.51
C GLN A 184 -8.38 1.22 -21.29
N ASN A 185 -7.31 1.83 -20.78
CA ASN A 185 -6.01 1.19 -20.69
C ASN A 185 -5.70 0.64 -19.29
N ASN A 186 -6.32 1.20 -18.24
CA ASN A 186 -6.16 0.70 -16.87
C ASN A 186 -7.50 0.62 -16.12
N PRO A 187 -8.46 -0.19 -16.58
CA PRO A 187 -9.76 -0.34 -15.91
C PRO A 187 -9.60 -0.84 -14.47
N THR A 188 -8.65 -1.75 -14.20
CA THR A 188 -8.40 -2.32 -12.87
C THR A 188 -7.94 -1.24 -11.89
N GLY A 189 -6.93 -0.44 -12.25
CA GLY A 189 -6.42 0.64 -11.39
C GLY A 189 -7.42 1.77 -11.17
N VAL A 190 -8.23 2.09 -12.20
CA VAL A 190 -9.32 3.05 -12.07
C VAL A 190 -10.38 2.54 -11.10
N ASN A 191 -10.82 1.28 -11.24
CA ASN A 191 -11.81 0.68 -10.35
C ASN A 191 -11.32 0.66 -8.90
N TYR A 192 -10.10 0.18 -8.66
CA TYR A 192 -9.49 0.21 -7.33
C TYR A 192 -9.44 1.61 -6.73
N THR A 193 -9.04 2.61 -7.53
CA THR A 193 -8.99 4.01 -7.07
C THR A 193 -10.37 4.54 -6.71
N ASN A 194 -11.40 4.19 -7.48
CA ASN A 194 -12.78 4.58 -7.18
C ASN A 194 -13.30 3.89 -5.91
N GLU A 195 -12.98 2.61 -5.71
CA GLU A 195 -13.34 1.88 -4.49
C GLU A 195 -12.70 2.51 -3.24
N VAL A 196 -11.39 2.79 -3.29
CA VAL A 196 -10.68 3.52 -2.22
C VAL A 196 -11.39 4.83 -1.90
N ARG A 197 -11.71 5.63 -2.92
CA ARG A 197 -12.39 6.92 -2.74
C ARG A 197 -13.77 6.77 -2.14
N SER A 198 -14.52 5.73 -2.52
CA SER A 198 -15.86 5.48 -1.98
C SER A 198 -15.86 5.04 -0.51
N LYS A 199 -14.71 4.57 -0.01
CA LYS A 199 -14.54 4.05 1.36
C LYS A 199 -13.89 5.05 2.32
N ILE A 200 -13.64 6.28 1.88
CA ILE A 200 -13.16 7.34 2.76
C ILE A 200 -14.25 7.66 3.79
N GLN A 201 -13.91 7.56 5.07
CA GLN A 201 -14.82 7.82 6.19
C GLN A 201 -14.77 9.26 6.67
#